data_AF-A0A537IJ79-F1
#
_entry.id   AF-A0A537IJ79-F1
#
_cell.length_a   1.000
_cell.length_b   1.000
_cell.length_c   1.000
_cell.angle_alpha   90.00
_cell.angle_beta   90.00
_cell.angle_gamma   90.00
#
_symmetry.space_group_name_H-M   'P 1'
#
loop_
_entity.id
_entity.type
_entity.pdbx_description
1 polymer ?
#
loop_
_entity_poly.entity_id
_entity_poly.type
_entity_poly.pdbx_seq_one_letter_code
_entity_poly.pdbx_strand_id
1 'polypeptide(L)'
;MTIKVNNLRSGLIDYDGSKANTTFGYQILQANTTGHNNTGVGYTSLYSNTSGEYNTAAGYNSLYHNTTGLSNTGMGSFALYSNTTGIKNTAIGLSSLYANSSGNYNVASGLSALAFNSSGDNNVAYGSNSLKNNTSGAGNVAMGYQSLFTNTTVSNLTALGYEALYSNSSGTENTAVGYRSL
;
A
#
# COMPACT_ATOMS: atom_id res chain seq x y z
N MET A 1 -14.86 19.67 13.85
CA MET A 1 -16.12 18.94 14.18
C MET A 1 -15.81 17.48 14.45
N THR A 2 -16.38 16.91 15.51
CA THR A 2 -16.22 15.47 15.85
C THR A 2 -17.54 14.75 15.62
N ILE A 3 -17.48 13.61 14.93
CA ILE A 3 -18.65 12.75 14.69
C ILE A 3 -18.67 11.69 15.80
N LYS A 4 -19.85 11.39 16.36
CA LYS A 4 -19.98 10.37 17.42
C LYS A 4 -21.09 9.37 17.10
N VAL A 5 -20.86 8.12 17.50
CA VAL A 5 -21.86 7.04 17.49
C VAL A 5 -21.76 6.33 18.84
N ASN A 6 -22.89 6.10 19.53
CA ASN A 6 -22.92 5.52 20.87
C ASN A 6 -21.98 6.22 21.88
N ASN A 7 -21.92 7.56 21.84
CA ASN A 7 -21.02 8.40 22.62
C ASN A 7 -19.51 8.22 22.36
N LEU A 8 -19.12 7.38 21.41
CA LEU A 8 -17.73 7.19 20.99
C LEU A 8 -17.41 8.07 19.79
N ARG A 9 -16.18 8.60 19.72
CA ARG A 9 -15.68 9.30 18.53
C ARG A 9 -15.64 8.33 17.35
N SER A 10 -16.37 8.69 16.30
CA SER A 10 -16.55 7.93 15.06
C SER A 10 -16.20 8.76 13.81
N GLY A 11 -15.42 9.83 13.99
CA GLY A 11 -14.94 10.66 12.90
C GLY A 11 -14.42 12.01 13.36
N LEU A 12 -13.81 12.75 12.44
CA LEU A 12 -13.17 14.05 12.65
C LEU A 12 -13.17 14.82 11.33
N ILE A 13 -13.55 16.08 11.39
CA ILE A 13 -13.26 17.08 10.35
C ILE A 13 -12.54 18.22 11.06
N ASP A 14 -11.23 18.41 10.86
CA ASP A 14 -10.38 19.32 11.66
C ASP A 14 -9.85 20.53 10.88
N TYR A 15 -10.61 21.04 9.91
CA TYR A 15 -10.20 22.21 9.13
C TYR A 15 -10.02 23.47 9.99
N ASP A 16 -8.79 23.99 10.05
CA ASP A 16 -8.43 25.24 10.76
C ASP A 16 -7.73 26.29 9.87
N GLY A 17 -7.71 26.07 8.55
CA GLY A 17 -7.00 26.90 7.57
C GLY A 17 -5.58 26.40 7.24
N SER A 18 -5.00 25.55 8.10
CA SER A 18 -3.67 24.94 7.90
C SER A 18 -3.67 23.41 8.00
N LYS A 19 -4.60 22.84 8.77
CA LYS A 19 -4.88 21.41 8.88
C LYS A 19 -6.18 21.08 8.16
N ALA A 20 -6.27 19.91 7.53
CA ALA A 20 -7.48 19.45 6.84
C ALA A 20 -7.60 17.91 6.78
N ASN A 21 -7.58 17.25 7.92
CA ASN A 21 -7.91 15.83 8.04
C ASN A 21 -9.44 15.60 8.05
N THR A 22 -9.87 14.57 7.33
CA THR A 22 -11.26 14.11 7.29
C THR A 22 -11.32 12.62 7.60
N THR A 23 -12.07 12.23 8.62
CA THR A 23 -12.16 10.84 9.05
C THR A 23 -13.59 10.40 9.34
N PHE A 24 -13.91 9.17 8.96
CA PHE A 24 -15.19 8.50 9.22
C PHE A 24 -14.93 7.08 9.71
N GLY A 25 -15.11 6.83 11.00
CA GLY A 25 -14.86 5.54 11.63
C GLY A 25 -14.19 5.64 12.99
N TYR A 26 -13.79 4.51 13.55
CA TYR A 26 -13.35 4.39 14.93
C TYR A 26 -11.83 4.29 15.04
N GLN A 27 -11.25 5.01 16.01
CA GLN A 27 -9.81 5.02 16.30
C GLN A 27 -8.92 5.39 15.10
N ILE A 28 -9.38 6.31 14.25
CA ILE A 28 -8.57 6.86 13.15
C ILE A 28 -7.72 8.02 13.68
N LEU A 29 -6.45 8.14 13.23
CA LEU A 29 -5.49 9.21 13.58
C LEU A 29 -5.23 9.38 15.09
N GLN A 30 -5.11 8.29 15.85
CA GLN A 30 -4.88 8.37 17.32
C GLN A 30 -3.49 8.90 17.69
N ALA A 31 -2.48 8.63 16.86
CA ALA A 31 -1.10 9.06 17.10
C ALA A 31 -0.72 10.39 16.41
N ASN A 32 -1.67 11.07 15.76
CA ASN A 32 -1.37 12.22 14.90
C ASN A 32 -0.95 13.45 15.70
N THR A 33 0.26 13.95 15.46
CA THR A 33 0.82 15.13 16.13
C THR A 33 0.80 16.34 15.21
N THR A 34 1.34 16.22 13.99
CA THR A 34 1.46 17.32 13.02
C THR A 34 0.91 16.99 11.63
N GLY A 35 0.56 15.73 11.36
CA GLY A 35 0.05 15.31 10.05
C GLY A 35 -1.26 16.00 9.68
N HIS A 36 -1.38 16.37 8.41
CA HIS A 36 -2.53 17.07 7.86
C HIS A 36 -2.91 16.56 6.47
N ASN A 37 -4.08 16.97 5.98
CA ASN A 37 -4.60 16.59 4.67
C ASN A 37 -4.79 15.07 4.50
N ASN A 38 -5.06 14.34 5.58
CA ASN A 38 -5.31 12.90 5.54
C ASN A 38 -6.81 12.59 5.49
N THR A 39 -7.18 11.62 4.67
CA THR A 39 -8.54 11.04 4.64
C THR A 39 -8.51 9.62 5.18
N GLY A 40 -9.31 9.33 6.21
CA GLY A 40 -9.40 8.00 6.81
C GLY A 40 -10.83 7.48 6.90
N VAL A 41 -11.09 6.26 6.45
CA VAL A 41 -12.41 5.62 6.54
C VAL A 41 -12.27 4.18 7.04
N GLY A 42 -12.99 3.82 8.11
CA GLY A 42 -13.03 2.46 8.64
C GLY A 42 -12.60 2.33 10.11
N TYR A 43 -12.23 1.12 10.51
CA TYR A 43 -11.72 0.86 11.86
C TYR A 43 -10.19 0.90 11.82
N THR A 44 -9.61 1.74 12.69
CA THR A 44 -8.16 1.88 12.92
C THR A 44 -7.32 2.13 11.66
N SER A 45 -7.91 2.67 10.59
CA SER A 45 -7.14 3.20 9.47
C SER A 45 -6.27 4.38 9.93
N LEU A 46 -5.03 4.51 9.43
CA LEU A 46 -4.10 5.59 9.84
C LEU A 46 -3.89 5.71 11.36
N TYR A 47 -4.02 4.62 12.12
CA TYR A 47 -3.97 4.64 13.59
C TYR A 47 -2.68 5.28 14.13
N SER A 48 -1.52 4.87 13.58
CA SER A 48 -0.19 5.32 14.01
C SER A 48 0.39 6.49 13.20
N ASN A 49 -0.38 7.17 12.36
CA ASN A 49 0.09 8.36 11.63
C ASN A 49 0.52 9.44 12.61
N THR A 50 1.79 9.83 12.60
CA THR A 50 2.34 10.87 13.48
C THR A 50 2.43 12.21 12.76
N SER A 51 3.20 12.25 11.67
CA SER A 51 3.43 13.44 10.86
C SER A 51 3.19 13.24 9.36
N GLY A 52 2.71 12.06 8.95
CA GLY A 52 2.39 11.79 7.55
C GLY A 52 1.24 12.68 7.03
N GLU A 53 1.33 13.05 5.77
CA GLU A 53 0.42 14.00 5.11
C GLU A 53 -0.08 13.47 3.78
N TYR A 54 -1.23 13.98 3.32
CA TYR A 54 -1.83 13.63 2.03
C TYR A 54 -2.14 12.14 1.87
N ASN A 55 -2.36 11.40 2.96
CA ASN A 55 -2.68 9.98 2.89
C ASN A 55 -4.18 9.75 2.78
N THR A 56 -4.60 8.81 1.93
CA THR A 56 -5.97 8.31 1.86
C THR A 56 -5.99 6.86 2.29
N ALA A 57 -6.73 6.53 3.36
CA ALA A 57 -6.87 5.18 3.88
C ALA A 57 -8.35 4.81 3.99
N ALA A 58 -8.77 3.72 3.36
CA ALA A 58 -10.15 3.25 3.41
C ALA A 58 -10.19 1.73 3.61
N GLY A 59 -10.54 1.28 4.81
CA GLY A 59 -10.63 -0.15 5.14
C GLY A 59 -10.15 -0.46 6.57
N TYR A 60 -10.42 -1.68 7.03
CA TYR A 60 -9.94 -2.16 8.32
C TYR A 60 -8.41 -2.18 8.35
N ASN A 61 -7.79 -1.43 9.28
CA ASN A 61 -6.34 -1.34 9.41
C ASN A 61 -5.58 -0.88 8.15
N SER A 62 -6.23 -0.16 7.22
CA SER A 62 -5.52 0.42 6.08
C SER A 62 -4.53 1.49 6.55
N LEU A 63 -3.27 1.45 6.10
CA LEU A 63 -2.20 2.37 6.52
C LEU A 63 -2.00 2.43 8.05
N TYR A 64 -2.23 1.32 8.78
CA TYR A 64 -2.23 1.30 10.25
C TYR A 64 -0.93 1.83 10.87
N HIS A 65 0.24 1.36 10.39
CA HIS A 65 1.56 1.74 10.90
C HIS A 65 2.26 2.88 10.12
N ASN A 66 1.55 3.65 9.29
CA ASN A 66 2.11 4.85 8.66
C ASN A 66 2.59 5.81 9.75
N THR A 67 3.87 6.17 9.80
CA THR A 67 4.37 7.14 10.80
C THR A 67 4.58 8.50 10.12
N THR A 68 5.50 8.53 9.16
CA THR A 68 5.88 9.75 8.42
C THR A 68 5.66 9.65 6.92
N GLY A 69 5.12 8.53 6.42
CA GLY A 69 4.85 8.33 5.00
C GLY A 69 3.85 9.36 4.43
N LEU A 70 4.10 9.78 3.19
CA LEU A 70 3.44 10.89 2.52
C LEU A 70 2.76 10.43 1.23
N SER A 71 1.59 11.00 0.94
CA SER A 71 0.88 10.80 -0.33
C SER A 71 0.56 9.33 -0.66
N ASN A 72 0.27 8.51 0.35
CA ASN A 72 -0.09 7.12 0.14
C ASN A 72 -1.61 6.93 0.01
N THR A 73 -2.04 6.03 -0.87
CA THR A 73 -3.44 5.61 -1.00
C THR A 73 -3.55 4.14 -0.66
N GLY A 74 -4.19 3.80 0.46
CA GLY A 74 -4.55 2.44 0.84
C GLY A 74 -6.07 2.25 0.79
N MET A 75 -6.55 1.30 0.00
CA MET A 75 -7.97 0.96 -0.10
C MET A 75 -8.15 -0.55 -0.01
N GLY A 76 -8.77 -1.01 1.06
CA GLY A 76 -8.93 -2.43 1.38
C GLY A 76 -8.41 -2.73 2.78
N SER A 77 -8.85 -3.85 3.34
CA SER A 77 -8.39 -4.28 4.66
C SER A 77 -6.89 -4.58 4.61
N PHE A 78 -6.13 -4.03 5.55
CA PHE A 78 -4.67 -4.16 5.64
C PHE A 78 -3.86 -3.67 4.42
N ALA A 79 -4.46 -2.86 3.53
CA ALA A 79 -3.70 -2.22 2.47
C ALA A 79 -2.65 -1.27 3.08
N LEU A 80 -1.38 -1.41 2.68
CA LEU A 80 -0.25 -0.66 3.24
C LEU A 80 -0.12 -0.74 4.79
N TYR A 81 -0.52 -1.86 5.40
CA TYR A 81 -0.60 -2.03 6.85
C TYR A 81 0.68 -1.61 7.60
N SER A 82 1.85 -2.05 7.11
CA SER A 82 3.17 -1.76 7.69
C SER A 82 3.98 -0.76 6.87
N ASN A 83 3.33 0.22 6.21
CA ASN A 83 4.05 1.35 5.62
C ASN A 83 4.60 2.25 6.72
N THR A 84 5.90 2.49 6.85
CA THR A 84 6.42 3.38 7.92
C THR A 84 6.81 4.75 7.35
N THR A 85 7.75 4.76 6.41
CA THR A 85 8.29 5.98 5.79
C THR A 85 8.06 6.08 4.29
N GLY A 86 7.60 4.98 3.65
CA GLY A 86 7.36 4.94 2.20
C GLY A 86 6.39 6.02 1.73
N ILE A 87 6.68 6.61 0.57
CA ILE A 87 5.91 7.71 -0.01
C ILE A 87 5.33 7.35 -1.38
N LYS A 88 4.19 7.97 -1.71
CA LYS A 88 3.55 7.90 -3.02
C LYS A 88 3.22 6.47 -3.48
N ASN A 89 2.82 5.61 -2.54
CA ASN A 89 2.37 4.26 -2.84
C ASN A 89 0.85 4.20 -3.01
N THR A 90 0.37 3.39 -3.95
CA THR A 90 -1.06 3.11 -4.15
C THR A 90 -1.31 1.61 -3.97
N ALA A 91 -2.14 1.24 -3.01
CA ALA A 91 -2.47 -0.13 -2.68
C ALA A 91 -3.99 -0.32 -2.64
N ILE A 92 -4.51 -1.15 -3.54
CA ILE A 92 -5.95 -1.44 -3.63
C ILE A 92 -6.16 -2.96 -3.50
N GLY A 93 -6.98 -3.40 -2.55
CA GLY A 93 -7.26 -4.80 -2.28
C GLY A 93 -6.78 -5.27 -0.90
N LEU A 94 -7.29 -6.43 -0.47
CA LEU A 94 -6.94 -7.05 0.80
C LEU A 94 -5.43 -7.34 0.86
N SER A 95 -4.75 -6.78 1.86
CA SER A 95 -3.31 -6.95 2.09
C SER A 95 -2.42 -6.59 0.88
N SER A 96 -2.89 -5.72 -0.01
CA SER A 96 -2.06 -5.15 -1.08
C SER A 96 -0.97 -4.27 -0.46
N LEU A 97 0.29 -4.44 -0.88
CA LEU A 97 1.45 -3.72 -0.31
C LEU A 97 1.55 -3.82 1.23
N TYR A 98 1.12 -4.95 1.82
CA TYR A 98 0.98 -5.14 3.26
C TYR A 98 2.23 -4.73 4.08
N ALA A 99 3.41 -5.17 3.67
CA ALA A 99 4.68 -4.94 4.36
C ALA A 99 5.64 -4.04 3.57
N ASN A 100 5.26 -2.77 3.41
CA ASN A 100 6.07 -1.77 2.70
C ASN A 100 6.86 -0.82 3.61
N SER A 101 8.00 -1.22 4.17
CA SER A 101 8.69 -0.37 5.17
C SER A 101 9.07 1.02 4.63
N SER A 102 9.82 1.07 3.52
CA SER A 102 10.37 2.31 2.96
C SER A 102 10.29 2.42 1.43
N GLY A 103 9.68 1.44 0.76
CA GLY A 103 9.52 1.46 -0.69
C GLY A 103 8.63 2.63 -1.15
N ASN A 104 8.97 3.20 -2.29
CA ASN A 104 8.35 4.41 -2.81
C ASN A 104 7.82 4.18 -4.22
N TYR A 105 6.80 4.96 -4.60
CA TYR A 105 6.25 4.96 -5.96
C TYR A 105 5.74 3.58 -6.43
N ASN A 106 5.28 2.73 -5.51
CA ASN A 106 4.73 1.42 -5.86
C ASN A 106 3.22 1.50 -6.09
N VAL A 107 2.74 0.74 -7.08
CA VAL A 107 1.31 0.57 -7.36
C VAL A 107 0.98 -0.91 -7.28
N ALA A 108 0.09 -1.29 -6.37
CA ALA A 108 -0.36 -2.66 -6.22
C ALA A 108 -1.90 -2.74 -6.14
N SER A 109 -2.49 -3.56 -7.01
CA SER A 109 -3.94 -3.76 -7.07
C SER A 109 -4.28 -5.23 -7.17
N GLY A 110 -4.98 -5.76 -6.16
CA GLY A 110 -5.36 -7.16 -6.04
C GLY A 110 -5.10 -7.72 -4.65
N LEU A 111 -5.67 -8.89 -4.37
CA LEU A 111 -5.41 -9.62 -3.13
C LEU A 111 -3.93 -9.95 -3.01
N SER A 112 -3.27 -9.40 -1.98
CA SER A 112 -1.84 -9.61 -1.69
C SER A 112 -0.89 -9.27 -2.84
N ALA A 113 -1.27 -8.35 -3.73
CA ALA A 113 -0.36 -7.82 -4.74
C ALA A 113 0.79 -7.09 -4.03
N LEU A 114 2.04 -7.40 -4.40
CA LEU A 114 3.26 -6.79 -3.86
C LEU A 114 3.34 -6.82 -2.31
N ALA A 115 2.80 -7.87 -1.67
CA ALA A 115 2.56 -7.88 -0.23
C ALA A 115 3.81 -7.74 0.65
N PHE A 116 4.99 -8.18 0.20
CA PHE A 116 6.19 -8.25 1.04
C PHE A 116 7.33 -7.28 0.63
N ASN A 117 6.98 -6.18 -0.03
CA ASN A 117 7.93 -5.19 -0.54
C ASN A 117 8.58 -4.31 0.54
N SER A 118 9.66 -4.77 1.18
CA SER A 118 10.34 -3.99 2.22
C SER A 118 10.85 -2.62 1.74
N SER A 119 11.56 -2.58 0.61
CA SER A 119 12.25 -1.36 0.14
C SER A 119 12.33 -1.21 -1.38
N GLY A 120 11.66 -2.07 -2.15
CA GLY A 120 11.64 -1.96 -3.60
C GLY A 120 10.87 -0.72 -4.05
N ASP A 121 11.42 0.01 -5.02
CA ASP A 121 10.81 1.23 -5.55
C ASP A 121 10.25 1.01 -6.96
N ASN A 122 9.27 1.83 -7.35
CA ASN A 122 8.76 1.90 -8.72
C ASN A 122 8.21 0.56 -9.26
N ASN A 123 7.64 -0.28 -8.41
CA ASN A 123 7.03 -1.53 -8.86
C ASN A 123 5.55 -1.36 -9.17
N VAL A 124 5.07 -2.09 -10.18
CA VAL A 124 3.67 -2.14 -10.58
C VAL A 124 3.20 -3.60 -10.51
N ALA A 125 2.22 -3.87 -9.65
CA ALA A 125 1.64 -5.20 -9.47
C ALA A 125 0.12 -5.17 -9.61
N TYR A 126 -0.42 -5.71 -10.70
CA TYR A 126 -1.86 -5.85 -10.92
C TYR A 126 -2.23 -7.33 -10.98
N GLY A 127 -3.12 -7.78 -10.11
CA GLY A 127 -3.58 -9.16 -10.02
C GLY A 127 -3.31 -9.80 -8.66
N SER A 128 -4.09 -10.82 -8.32
CA SER A 128 -3.93 -11.50 -7.03
C SER A 128 -2.56 -12.20 -6.96
N ASN A 129 -1.85 -11.94 -5.86
CA ASN A 129 -0.50 -12.42 -5.59
C ASN A 129 0.53 -12.04 -6.66
N SER A 130 0.25 -11.04 -7.50
CA SER A 130 1.23 -10.49 -8.45
C SER A 130 2.40 -9.88 -7.67
N LEU A 131 3.64 -10.24 -8.03
CA LEU A 131 4.88 -9.74 -7.41
C LEU A 131 4.92 -9.89 -5.87
N LYS A 132 4.19 -10.88 -5.32
CA LYS A 132 3.90 -10.97 -3.88
C LYS A 132 5.15 -10.95 -2.99
N ASN A 133 6.19 -11.69 -3.39
CA ASN A 133 7.37 -11.95 -2.55
C ASN A 133 8.52 -10.98 -2.81
N ASN A 134 8.33 -9.94 -3.64
CA ASN A 134 9.37 -8.94 -3.88
C ASN A 134 9.69 -8.24 -2.57
N THR A 135 10.95 -8.22 -2.16
CA THR A 135 11.43 -7.57 -0.94
C THR A 135 12.17 -6.26 -1.26
N SER A 136 13.02 -6.26 -2.28
CA SER A 136 13.83 -5.09 -2.64
C SER A 136 14.00 -4.85 -4.14
N GLY A 137 13.46 -5.73 -5.01
CA GLY A 137 13.50 -5.51 -6.45
C GLY A 137 12.76 -4.23 -6.82
N ALA A 138 13.29 -3.51 -7.82
CA ALA A 138 12.78 -2.22 -8.24
C ALA A 138 12.43 -2.21 -9.73
N GLY A 139 11.49 -1.35 -10.13
CA GLY A 139 11.14 -1.20 -11.54
C GLY A 139 10.51 -2.43 -12.19
N ASN A 140 9.88 -3.32 -11.41
CA ASN A 140 9.21 -4.49 -11.95
C ASN A 140 7.75 -4.19 -12.32
N VAL A 141 7.29 -4.73 -13.43
CA VAL A 141 5.90 -4.70 -13.89
C VAL A 141 5.36 -6.12 -13.92
N ALA A 142 4.34 -6.39 -13.12
CA ALA A 142 3.72 -7.70 -12.99
C ALA A 142 2.19 -7.55 -13.13
N MET A 143 1.63 -8.00 -14.26
CA MET A 143 0.19 -7.95 -14.52
C MET A 143 -0.35 -9.35 -14.79
N GLY A 144 -1.09 -9.91 -13.84
CA GLY A 144 -1.66 -11.24 -13.90
C GLY A 144 -1.76 -11.90 -12.52
N TYR A 145 -2.53 -12.97 -12.43
CA TYR A 145 -2.50 -13.82 -11.24
C TYR A 145 -1.10 -14.45 -11.12
N GLN A 146 -0.45 -14.26 -9.97
CA GLN A 146 0.88 -14.83 -9.68
C GLN A 146 1.98 -14.51 -10.72
N SER A 147 1.86 -13.45 -11.51
CA SER A 147 2.99 -12.96 -12.30
C SER A 147 4.14 -12.53 -11.38
N LEU A 148 5.37 -12.96 -11.66
CA LEU A 148 6.56 -12.70 -10.83
C LEU A 148 6.42 -13.15 -9.35
N PHE A 149 5.67 -14.21 -9.09
CA PHE A 149 5.34 -14.62 -7.72
C PHE A 149 6.57 -14.86 -6.83
N THR A 150 7.61 -15.54 -7.33
CA THR A 150 8.81 -15.85 -6.53
C THR A 150 9.89 -14.78 -6.59
N ASN A 151 9.69 -13.68 -7.32
CA ASN A 151 10.70 -12.63 -7.37
C ASN A 151 10.91 -12.05 -5.97
N THR A 152 12.17 -11.89 -5.54
CA THR A 152 12.52 -11.32 -4.23
C THR A 152 13.30 -10.01 -4.42
N THR A 153 14.44 -10.04 -5.09
CA THR A 153 15.35 -8.90 -5.19
C THR A 153 15.62 -8.44 -6.61
N VAL A 154 15.10 -9.13 -7.61
CA VAL A 154 15.41 -8.84 -9.01
C VAL A 154 14.61 -7.64 -9.49
N SER A 155 15.27 -6.80 -10.29
CA SER A 155 14.75 -5.54 -10.82
C SER A 155 14.52 -5.62 -12.33
N ASN A 156 13.77 -4.65 -12.85
CA ASN A 156 13.55 -4.42 -14.28
C ASN A 156 12.88 -5.58 -15.02
N LEU A 157 11.97 -6.31 -14.36
CA LEU A 157 11.23 -7.42 -14.98
C LEU A 157 9.88 -6.95 -15.50
N THR A 158 9.47 -7.46 -16.67
CA THR A 158 8.13 -7.27 -17.21
C THR A 158 7.45 -8.63 -17.38
N ALA A 159 6.39 -8.88 -16.61
CA ALA A 159 5.60 -10.11 -16.67
C ALA A 159 4.12 -9.79 -16.88
N LEU A 160 3.60 -10.12 -18.06
CA LEU A 160 2.22 -9.85 -18.44
C LEU A 160 1.50 -11.17 -18.75
N GLY A 161 0.68 -11.66 -17.84
CA GLY A 161 -0.09 -12.88 -17.99
C GLY A 161 -0.18 -13.68 -16.70
N TYR A 162 -1.12 -14.62 -16.68
CA TYR A 162 -1.27 -15.58 -15.58
C TYR A 162 0.03 -16.40 -15.44
N GLU A 163 0.66 -16.35 -14.26
CA GLU A 163 1.92 -17.04 -13.93
C GLU A 163 3.10 -16.69 -14.86
N ALA A 164 3.09 -15.54 -15.54
CA ALA A 164 4.25 -15.06 -16.29
C ALA A 164 5.45 -14.80 -15.35
N LEU A 165 6.64 -15.30 -15.71
CA LEU A 165 7.86 -15.29 -14.89
C LEU A 165 7.65 -15.82 -13.46
N TYR A 166 6.73 -16.76 -13.24
CA TYR A 166 6.35 -17.24 -11.91
C TYR A 166 7.55 -17.57 -11.01
N SER A 167 8.54 -18.29 -11.57
CA SER A 167 9.73 -18.80 -10.87
C SER A 167 11.00 -17.98 -11.07
N ASN A 168 10.94 -16.79 -11.67
CA ASN A 168 12.15 -16.03 -11.94
C ASN A 168 12.74 -15.46 -10.63
N SER A 169 13.88 -15.99 -10.20
CA SER A 169 14.55 -15.62 -8.95
C SER A 169 15.94 -15.00 -9.14
N SER A 170 16.42 -14.87 -10.39
CA SER A 170 17.77 -14.35 -10.66
C SER A 170 17.98 -13.71 -12.04
N GLY A 171 17.12 -13.96 -13.03
CA GLY A 171 17.27 -13.35 -14.35
C GLY A 171 16.77 -11.91 -14.34
N THR A 172 17.64 -10.95 -14.64
CA THR A 172 17.33 -9.51 -14.73
C THR A 172 16.84 -9.14 -16.12
N GLU A 173 16.06 -8.06 -16.25
CA GLU A 173 15.66 -7.47 -17.56
C GLU A 173 14.82 -8.39 -18.45
N ASN A 174 14.21 -9.43 -17.88
CA ASN A 174 13.35 -10.35 -18.62
C ASN A 174 12.01 -9.69 -18.94
N THR A 175 11.52 -9.93 -20.16
CA THR A 175 10.15 -9.62 -20.58
C THR A 175 9.45 -10.90 -20.99
N ALA A 176 8.38 -11.25 -20.28
CA ALA A 176 7.53 -12.39 -20.60
C ALA A 176 6.08 -11.95 -20.73
N VAL A 177 5.45 -12.33 -21.85
CA VAL A 177 4.06 -12.00 -22.16
C VAL A 177 3.32 -13.28 -22.56
N GLY A 178 2.33 -13.66 -21.78
CA GLY A 178 1.50 -14.84 -22.02
C GLY A 178 1.21 -15.67 -20.77
N TYR A 179 0.37 -16.69 -20.94
CA TYR A 179 0.11 -17.68 -19.90
C TYR A 179 1.38 -18.50 -19.63
N ARG A 180 1.91 -18.44 -18.40
CA ARG A 180 3.11 -19.17 -17.97
C ARG A 180 4.36 -18.92 -18.82
N SER A 181 4.47 -17.75 -19.43
CA SER A 181 5.67 -17.37 -20.19
C SER A 181 6.86 -17.18 -19.26
N LEU A 182 8.05 -17.61 -19.69
CA LEU A 182 9.32 -17.53 -18.96
C LEU A 182 10.23 -16.42 -19.51
#